data_AF-F4B4F1-F1
#
_entry.id   AF-F4B4F1-F1
#
_cell.length_a   1.000
_cell.length_b   1.000
_cell.length_c   1.000
_cell.angle_alpha   90.00
_cell.angle_beta   90.00
_cell.angle_gamma   90.00
#
_symmetry.space_group_name_H-M   'P 1'
#
loop_
_entity.id
_entity.type
_entity.pdbx_description
1 polymer ?
#
loop_
_entity_poly.entity_id
_entity_poly.type
_entity_poly.pdbx_seq_one_letter_code
_entity_poly.pdbx_strand_id
1 'polypeptide(L)'
;MARSFEALSKAYLASYGLLIVYPSLLIAAVKKGVYKAPRHLEKELNSLSILARQALNPKKMIEKLKHDPIGRSQLPDLLKSTSNFFQQNNEREFASLYNKISEFLRKPVNQRNYAEIMTLRKEITRVMQLKNVHERFYEILKKCIEGNINEDICKNLTQESKEMLSSFSNKEYLLDQILSILDLGFQEMFDGILYASYLARAAEIADYTVGRTEDDEKYLAEIIDHQQEIFDFLSKMQEINKVLIKDDELDDFMSQIEEEARKYFKHE
;
A
#
# COMPACT_ATOMS: atom_id res chain seq x y z
N MET A 1 -20.24 -2.87 -9.91
CA MET A 1 -19.47 -2.23 -8.83
C MET A 1 -18.80 -3.25 -7.91
N ALA A 2 -19.52 -3.97 -7.04
CA ALA A 2 -18.90 -4.90 -6.08
C ALA A 2 -17.94 -5.93 -6.73
N ARG A 3 -18.35 -6.55 -7.84
CA ARG A 3 -17.49 -7.45 -8.64
C ARG A 3 -16.25 -6.78 -9.24
N SER A 4 -16.35 -5.50 -9.59
CA SER A 4 -15.22 -4.72 -10.10
C SER A 4 -14.19 -4.47 -9.00
N PHE A 5 -14.65 -4.15 -7.78
CA PHE A 5 -13.77 -4.04 -6.61
C PHE A 5 -13.18 -5.38 -6.18
N GLU A 6 -13.94 -6.47 -6.29
CA GLU A 6 -13.40 -7.83 -6.09
C GLU A 6 -12.28 -8.14 -7.09
N ALA A 7 -12.47 -7.82 -8.37
CA ALA A 7 -11.44 -8.02 -9.39
C ALA A 7 -10.21 -7.13 -9.15
N LEU A 8 -10.42 -5.84 -8.83
CA LEU A 8 -9.36 -4.89 -8.52
C LEU A 8 -8.55 -5.34 -7.30
N SER A 9 -9.22 -5.68 -6.20
CA SER A 9 -8.54 -6.14 -4.99
C SER A 9 -7.73 -7.41 -5.19
N LYS A 10 -8.19 -8.32 -6.07
CA LYS A 10 -7.42 -9.50 -6.46
C LYS A 10 -6.17 -9.12 -7.28
N ALA A 11 -6.30 -8.21 -8.23
CA ALA A 11 -5.21 -7.78 -9.10
C ALA A 11 -4.11 -7.03 -8.32
N TYR A 12 -4.48 -6.17 -7.38
CA TYR A 12 -3.55 -5.31 -6.63
C TYR A 12 -3.08 -5.89 -5.30
N LEU A 13 -3.44 -7.14 -4.97
CA LEU A 13 -3.20 -7.70 -3.64
C LEU A 13 -1.71 -7.66 -3.22
N ALA A 14 -0.80 -7.96 -4.14
CA ALA A 14 0.64 -7.87 -3.88
C ALA A 14 1.12 -6.41 -3.75
N SER A 15 0.63 -5.53 -4.63
CA SER A 15 0.96 -4.10 -4.62
C SER A 15 0.56 -3.43 -3.31
N TYR A 16 -0.63 -3.74 -2.78
CA TYR A 16 -1.08 -3.25 -1.46
C TYR A 16 -0.10 -3.59 -0.34
N GLY A 17 0.50 -4.78 -0.38
CA GLY A 17 1.51 -5.16 0.60
C GLY A 17 2.78 -4.33 0.51
N LEU A 18 3.29 -4.07 -0.70
CA LEU A 18 4.50 -3.27 -0.90
C LEU A 18 4.31 -1.83 -0.40
N LEU A 19 3.13 -1.27 -0.67
CA LEU A 19 2.77 0.09 -0.26
C LEU A 19 2.64 0.24 1.26
N ILE A 20 2.26 -0.83 1.95
CA ILE A 20 2.19 -0.87 3.41
C ILE A 20 3.57 -0.86 4.04
N VAL A 21 4.54 -1.56 3.44
CA VAL A 21 5.91 -1.70 3.97
C VAL A 21 6.79 -0.50 3.62
N TYR A 22 6.53 0.19 2.50
CA TYR A 22 7.34 1.34 2.10
C TYR A 22 7.45 2.44 3.18
N PRO A 23 6.37 2.90 3.83
CA PRO A 23 6.46 3.85 4.92
C PRO A 23 7.32 3.37 6.10
N SER A 24 7.29 2.06 6.41
CA SER A 24 8.17 1.46 7.42
C SER A 24 9.65 1.63 7.04
N LEU A 25 9.99 1.32 5.78
CA LEU A 25 11.36 1.43 5.27
C LEU A 25 11.85 2.87 5.26
N LEU A 26 11.00 3.81 4.82
CA LEU A 26 11.32 5.24 4.81
C LEU A 26 11.58 5.77 6.22
N ILE A 27 10.70 5.46 7.18
CA ILE A 27 10.86 5.87 8.57
C ILE A 27 12.12 5.25 9.20
N ALA A 28 12.39 3.97 8.91
CA ALA A 28 13.61 3.30 9.35
C ALA A 28 14.87 4.02 8.84
N ALA A 29 14.87 4.43 7.57
CA ALA A 29 15.97 5.15 6.95
C ALA A 29 16.21 6.52 7.61
N VAL A 30 15.14 7.29 7.84
CA VAL A 30 15.24 8.65 8.41
C VAL A 30 15.65 8.66 9.89
N LYS A 31 15.24 7.66 10.68
CA LYS A 31 15.46 7.65 12.14
C LYS A 31 16.81 7.10 12.60
N LYS A 32 17.80 7.05 11.70
CA LYS A 32 19.16 6.49 11.82
C LYS A 32 19.23 5.03 11.36
N GLY A 33 20.12 4.77 10.40
CA GLY A 33 20.59 3.44 9.97
C GLY A 33 21.26 2.57 11.06
N VAL A 34 20.96 2.79 12.35
CA VAL A 34 21.37 1.97 13.50
C VAL A 34 20.37 0.84 13.76
N TYR A 35 19.24 0.80 13.06
CA TYR A 35 18.31 -0.31 13.17
C TYR A 35 18.88 -1.55 12.47
N LYS A 36 19.74 -2.27 13.18
CA LYS A 36 19.57 -3.72 13.31
C LYS A 36 18.16 -3.97 13.86
N ALA A 37 17.13 -3.79 13.05
CA ALA A 37 15.77 -4.22 13.34
C ALA A 37 15.44 -5.48 12.53
N PRO A 38 16.28 -6.55 12.54
CA PRO A 38 16.04 -7.69 11.70
C PRO A 38 14.67 -8.28 12.02
N ARG A 39 14.34 -8.58 13.29
CA ARG A 39 13.15 -9.41 13.59
C ARG A 39 11.80 -8.82 13.21
N HIS A 40 11.55 -7.53 13.43
CA HIS A 40 10.23 -6.94 13.17
C HIS A 40 10.04 -6.56 11.70
N LEU A 41 11.08 -6.01 11.07
CA LEU A 41 11.08 -5.77 9.63
C LEU A 41 11.07 -7.10 8.85
N GLU A 42 11.81 -8.11 9.31
CA GLU A 42 11.76 -9.48 8.76
C GLU A 42 10.36 -10.08 8.92
N LYS A 43 9.65 -9.81 10.00
CA LYS A 43 8.25 -10.24 10.15
C LYS A 43 7.32 -9.56 9.15
N GLU A 44 7.50 -8.26 8.89
CA GLU A 44 6.77 -7.55 7.82
C GLU A 44 7.11 -8.13 6.44
N LEU A 45 8.40 -8.28 6.12
CA LEU A 45 8.87 -8.82 4.84
C LEU A 45 8.41 -10.27 4.63
N ASN A 46 8.40 -11.10 5.69
CA ASN A 46 7.86 -12.46 5.64
C ASN A 46 6.35 -12.45 5.39
N SER A 47 5.60 -11.56 6.05
CA SER A 47 4.15 -11.42 5.84
C SER A 47 3.85 -10.95 4.41
N LEU A 48 4.65 -10.01 3.89
CA LEU A 48 4.59 -9.55 2.50
C LEU A 48 4.90 -10.69 1.51
N SER A 49 5.93 -11.50 1.78
CA SER A 49 6.27 -12.65 0.93
C SER A 49 5.13 -13.67 0.87
N ILE A 50 4.48 -13.95 1.99
CA ILE A 50 3.32 -14.84 2.03
C ILE A 50 2.15 -14.23 1.24
N LEU A 51 1.88 -12.93 1.41
CA LEU A 51 0.85 -12.22 0.67
C LEU A 51 1.10 -12.26 -0.85
N ALA A 52 2.34 -12.01 -1.29
CA ALA A 52 2.73 -12.12 -2.70
C ALA A 52 2.50 -13.53 -3.25
N ARG A 53 2.86 -14.58 -2.47
CA ARG A 53 2.58 -15.97 -2.85
C ARG A 53 1.08 -16.30 -2.88
N GLN A 54 0.24 -15.60 -2.12
CA GLN A 54 -1.22 -15.73 -2.22
C GLN A 54 -1.72 -15.08 -3.51
N ALA A 55 -1.26 -13.85 -3.79
CA ALA A 55 -1.64 -13.08 -4.98
C ALA A 55 -1.27 -13.80 -6.30
N LEU A 56 -0.08 -14.42 -6.33
CA LEU A 56 0.43 -15.13 -7.51
C LEU A 56 -0.10 -16.57 -7.68
N ASN A 57 -0.99 -17.04 -6.80
CA ASN A 57 -1.51 -18.41 -6.85
C ASN A 57 -3.02 -18.40 -7.20
N PRO A 58 -3.39 -18.67 -8.46
CA PRO A 58 -4.79 -18.61 -8.91
C PRO A 58 -5.73 -19.50 -8.09
N LYS A 59 -5.27 -20.70 -7.68
CA LYS A 59 -6.08 -21.60 -6.85
C LYS A 59 -6.37 -20.99 -5.49
N LYS A 60 -5.37 -20.42 -4.82
CA LYS A 60 -5.57 -19.73 -3.52
C LYS A 60 -6.47 -18.50 -3.67
N MET A 61 -6.32 -17.74 -4.75
CA MET A 61 -7.17 -16.58 -5.04
C MET A 61 -8.64 -16.96 -5.20
N ILE A 62 -8.93 -18.07 -5.88
CA ILE A 62 -10.29 -18.55 -6.11
C ILE A 62 -10.87 -19.23 -4.86
N GLU A 63 -10.12 -20.14 -4.24
CA GLU A 63 -10.65 -21.04 -3.20
C GLU A 63 -10.66 -20.40 -1.80
N LYS A 64 -9.62 -19.65 -1.44
CA LYS A 64 -9.45 -19.12 -0.07
C LYS A 64 -9.96 -17.68 0.06
N LEU A 65 -9.65 -16.84 -0.92
CA LEU A 65 -9.98 -15.42 -0.86
C LEU A 65 -11.42 -15.14 -1.29
N LYS A 66 -11.92 -15.83 -2.32
CA LYS A 66 -13.31 -15.72 -2.82
C LYS A 66 -13.72 -14.25 -3.02
N HIS A 67 -14.78 -13.81 -2.33
CA HIS A 67 -15.36 -12.46 -2.43
C HIS A 67 -14.73 -11.44 -1.47
N ASP A 68 -13.88 -11.88 -0.53
CA ASP A 68 -13.20 -11.01 0.44
C ASP A 68 -11.68 -11.17 0.37
N PRO A 69 -11.05 -10.82 -0.77
CA PRO A 69 -9.61 -10.97 -0.94
C PRO A 69 -8.79 -10.08 -0.02
N ILE A 70 -9.33 -8.96 0.45
CA ILE A 70 -8.65 -8.09 1.39
C ILE A 70 -8.66 -8.71 2.79
N GLY A 71 -9.84 -9.02 3.35
CA GLY A 71 -9.98 -9.50 4.72
C GLY A 71 -9.50 -10.94 4.95
N ARG A 72 -9.58 -11.82 3.93
CA ARG A 72 -9.15 -13.23 4.02
C ARG A 72 -7.68 -13.46 3.64
N SER A 73 -6.98 -12.44 3.17
CA SER A 73 -5.54 -12.53 2.85
C SER A 73 -4.67 -12.31 4.08
N GLN A 74 -3.35 -12.28 3.86
CA GLN A 74 -2.36 -11.87 4.87
C GLN A 74 -2.24 -10.34 5.04
N LEU A 75 -3.02 -9.53 4.31
CA LEU A 75 -2.96 -8.07 4.43
C LEU A 75 -3.26 -7.56 5.85
N PRO A 76 -4.28 -8.07 6.58
CA PRO A 76 -4.53 -7.63 7.96
C PRO A 76 -3.41 -8.01 8.93
N ASP A 77 -2.76 -9.16 8.72
CA ASP A 77 -1.60 -9.59 9.50
C ASP A 77 -0.38 -8.70 9.22
N LEU A 78 -0.15 -8.35 7.95
CA LEU A 78 0.90 -7.41 7.53
C LEU A 78 0.70 -6.04 8.17
N LEU A 79 -0.51 -5.44 8.08
CA LEU A 79 -0.84 -4.17 8.73
C LEU A 79 -0.60 -4.20 10.25
N LYS A 80 -0.96 -5.32 10.90
CA LYS A 80 -0.71 -5.49 12.33
C LYS A 80 0.79 -5.58 12.63
N SER A 81 1.56 -6.26 11.78
CA SER A 81 3.02 -6.31 11.92
C SER A 81 3.64 -4.92 11.79
N THR A 82 3.25 -4.17 10.76
CA THR A 82 3.68 -2.79 10.51
C THR A 82 3.28 -1.83 11.63
N SER A 83 2.08 -1.97 12.19
CA SER A 83 1.67 -1.22 13.38
C SER A 83 2.62 -1.45 14.58
N ASN A 84 3.03 -2.70 14.83
CA ASN A 84 3.95 -3.02 15.92
C ASN A 84 5.35 -2.41 15.68
N PHE A 85 5.82 -2.40 14.44
CA PHE A 85 7.06 -1.74 14.07
C PHE A 85 6.99 -0.23 14.35
N PHE A 86 5.92 0.44 13.93
CA PHE A 86 5.75 1.86 14.21
C PHE A 86 5.70 2.14 15.72
N GLN A 87 5.02 1.30 16.49
CA GLN A 87 4.96 1.43 17.94
C GLN A 87 6.35 1.39 18.58
N GLN A 88 7.23 0.49 18.12
CA GLN A 88 8.60 0.36 18.60
C GLN A 88 9.50 1.54 18.23
N ASN A 89 9.21 2.17 17.10
CA ASN A 89 9.91 3.37 16.62
C ASN A 89 9.34 4.68 17.18
N ASN A 90 8.45 4.59 18.18
CA ASN A 90 7.71 5.69 18.77
C ASN A 90 6.85 6.48 17.77
N GLU A 91 6.45 5.86 16.65
CA GLU A 91 5.53 6.41 15.66
C GLU A 91 4.09 6.08 16.02
N ARG A 92 3.59 6.71 17.09
CA ARG A 92 2.29 6.35 17.69
C ARG A 92 1.11 6.54 16.75
N GLU A 93 1.15 7.58 15.91
CA GLU A 93 0.05 7.87 14.99
C GLU A 93 -0.03 6.84 13.86
N PHE A 94 1.10 6.50 13.24
CA PHE A 94 1.19 5.41 12.27
C PHE A 94 0.81 4.06 12.90
N ALA A 95 1.31 3.77 14.10
CA ALA A 95 0.98 2.53 14.81
C ALA A 95 -0.54 2.40 15.04
N SER A 96 -1.18 3.49 15.48
CA SER A 96 -2.63 3.52 15.71
C SER A 96 -3.40 3.35 14.41
N LEU A 97 -3.06 4.09 13.35
CA LEU A 97 -3.73 4.02 12.06
C LEU A 97 -3.69 2.59 11.49
N TYR A 98 -2.51 2.01 11.38
CA TYR A 98 -2.33 0.67 10.80
C TYR A 98 -3.04 -0.40 11.63
N ASN A 99 -3.10 -0.25 12.96
CA ASN A 99 -3.86 -1.16 13.81
C ASN A 99 -5.35 -1.06 13.55
N LYS A 100 -5.91 0.15 13.46
CA LYS A 100 -7.34 0.37 13.21
C LYS A 100 -7.75 -0.19 11.84
N ILE A 101 -6.94 0.02 10.80
CA ILE A 101 -7.19 -0.59 9.48
C ILE A 101 -7.15 -2.11 9.60
N SER A 102 -6.13 -2.70 10.26
CA SER A 102 -6.07 -4.15 10.48
C SER A 102 -7.31 -4.68 11.19
N GLU A 103 -7.77 -4.03 12.25
CA GLU A 103 -8.97 -4.41 13.00
C GLU A 103 -10.22 -4.36 12.14
N PHE A 104 -10.40 -3.28 11.36
CA PHE A 104 -11.49 -3.15 10.39
C PHE A 104 -11.51 -4.31 9.37
N LEU A 105 -10.35 -4.62 8.78
CA LEU A 105 -10.26 -5.69 7.78
C LEU A 105 -10.48 -7.10 8.38
N ARG A 106 -10.17 -7.31 9.66
CA ARG A 106 -10.42 -8.59 10.35
C ARG A 106 -11.88 -8.80 10.69
N LYS A 107 -12.71 -7.75 10.72
CA LYS A 107 -14.14 -7.91 10.98
C LYS A 107 -14.75 -8.82 9.92
N PRO A 108 -15.70 -9.70 10.30
CA PRO A 108 -16.59 -10.35 9.34
C PRO A 108 -17.21 -9.32 8.37
N VAL A 109 -17.40 -9.70 7.11
CA VAL A 109 -17.91 -8.80 6.07
C VAL A 109 -19.24 -8.14 6.42
N ASN A 110 -20.07 -8.79 7.23
CA ASN A 110 -21.36 -8.26 7.71
C ASN A 110 -21.25 -7.24 8.86
N GLN A 111 -20.06 -7.04 9.43
CA GLN A 111 -19.79 -6.10 10.51
C GLN A 111 -18.99 -4.87 10.06
N ARG A 112 -18.57 -4.82 8.79
CA ARG A 112 -17.89 -3.67 8.18
C ARG A 112 -18.95 -2.68 7.73
N ASN A 113 -18.87 -1.44 8.20
CA ASN A 113 -19.85 -0.39 7.90
C ASN A 113 -19.17 0.83 7.27
N TYR A 114 -19.95 1.61 6.52
CA TYR A 114 -19.45 2.74 5.76
C TYR A 114 -18.96 3.90 6.66
N ALA A 115 -19.61 4.15 7.80
CA ALA A 115 -19.20 5.21 8.73
C ALA A 115 -17.77 5.03 9.27
N GLU A 116 -17.36 3.78 9.53
CA GLU A 116 -16.00 3.44 9.95
C GLU A 116 -14.97 3.68 8.84
N ILE A 117 -15.33 3.39 7.58
CA ILE A 117 -14.51 3.74 6.40
C ILE A 117 -14.25 5.25 6.40
N MET A 118 -15.29 6.07 6.50
CA MET A 118 -15.15 7.53 6.47
C MET A 118 -14.27 8.07 7.61
N THR A 119 -14.32 7.42 8.77
CA THR A 119 -13.43 7.75 9.89
C THR A 119 -11.98 7.40 9.57
N LEU A 120 -11.74 6.18 9.06
CA LEU A 120 -10.41 5.72 8.67
C LEU A 120 -9.81 6.60 7.56
N ARG A 121 -10.57 6.96 6.54
CA ARG A 121 -10.12 7.81 5.43
C ARG A 121 -9.60 9.16 5.91
N LYS A 122 -10.32 9.82 6.82
CA LYS A 122 -9.86 11.08 7.43
C LYS A 122 -8.56 10.91 8.20
N GLU A 123 -8.42 9.81 8.94
CA GLU A 123 -7.17 9.50 9.65
C GLU A 123 -6.01 9.21 8.69
N ILE A 124 -6.27 8.47 7.59
CA ILE A 124 -5.29 8.19 6.53
C ILE A 124 -4.78 9.49 5.92
N THR A 125 -5.69 10.37 5.47
CA THR A 125 -5.32 11.66 4.86
C THR A 125 -4.48 12.52 5.80
N ARG A 126 -4.71 12.43 7.12
CA ARG A 126 -3.96 13.19 8.12
C ARG A 126 -2.57 12.59 8.39
N VAL A 127 -2.47 11.27 8.52
CA VAL A 127 -1.24 10.58 8.94
C VAL A 127 -0.30 10.31 7.76
N MET A 128 -0.84 10.01 6.58
CA MET A 128 -0.06 9.71 5.36
C MET A 128 0.43 10.99 4.63
N GLN A 129 0.65 12.08 5.37
CA GLN A 129 1.33 13.27 4.89
C GLN A 129 2.81 13.14 5.24
N LEU A 130 3.57 12.44 4.38
CA LEU A 130 4.96 12.08 4.65
C LEU A 130 5.95 13.18 4.27
N LYS A 131 5.47 14.35 3.81
CA LYS A 131 6.29 15.51 3.40
C LYS A 131 7.53 15.74 4.29
N ASN A 132 7.36 15.90 5.60
CA ASN A 132 8.47 16.16 6.52
C ASN A 132 9.46 14.98 6.62
N VAL A 133 8.97 13.74 6.49
CA VAL A 133 9.80 12.53 6.49
C VAL A 133 10.60 12.47 5.20
N HIS A 134 9.98 12.78 4.06
CA HIS A 134 10.61 12.81 2.76
C HIS A 134 11.67 13.91 2.64
N GLU A 135 11.38 15.14 3.11
CA GLU A 135 12.35 16.24 3.17
C GLU A 135 13.59 15.83 3.96
N ARG A 136 13.39 15.16 5.10
CA ARG A 136 14.49 14.69 5.94
C ARG A 136 15.26 13.54 5.31
N PHE A 137 14.59 12.63 4.62
CA PHE A 137 15.24 11.57 3.86
C PHE A 137 16.11 12.15 2.74
N TYR A 138 15.60 13.15 2.04
CA TYR A 138 16.34 13.84 0.99
C TYR A 138 17.59 14.56 1.52
N GLU A 139 17.49 15.26 2.64
CA GLU A 139 18.64 15.87 3.32
C GLU A 139 19.74 14.85 3.66
N ILE A 140 19.35 13.63 4.09
CA ILE A 140 20.29 12.54 4.34
C ILE A 140 20.94 12.10 3.03
N LEU A 141 20.15 11.87 1.97
CA LEU A 141 20.67 11.47 0.65
C LEU A 141 21.66 12.50 0.07
N LYS A 142 21.33 13.80 0.15
CA LYS A 142 22.19 14.89 -0.32
C LYS A 142 23.55 14.85 0.36
N LYS A 143 23.57 14.70 1.68
CA LYS A 143 24.82 14.58 2.46
C LYS A 143 25.59 13.29 2.16
N CYS A 144 24.90 12.19 1.86
CA CYS A 144 25.54 10.96 1.42
C CYS A 144 26.25 11.11 0.05
N ILE A 145 25.66 11.87 -0.87
CA ILE A 145 26.23 12.14 -2.21
C ILE A 145 27.44 13.05 -2.10
N GLU A 146 27.33 14.11 -1.29
CA GLU A 146 28.41 15.09 -1.08
C GLU A 146 29.60 14.54 -0.26
N GLY A 147 29.49 13.32 0.28
CA GLY A 147 30.52 12.71 1.13
C GLY A 147 30.64 13.34 2.53
N ASN A 148 29.66 14.16 2.91
CA ASN A 148 29.66 14.98 4.12
C ASN A 148 29.18 14.23 5.38
N ILE A 149 28.75 12.97 5.25
CA ILE A 149 28.23 12.16 6.36
C ILE A 149 28.75 10.71 6.27
N ASN A 150 29.21 10.17 7.41
CA ASN A 150 29.53 8.75 7.61
C ASN A 150 28.36 8.01 8.30
N GLU A 151 27.19 8.03 7.66
CA GLU A 151 26.02 7.24 8.10
C GLU A 151 26.00 5.89 7.37
N ASP A 152 25.53 4.85 8.07
CA ASP A 152 25.48 3.49 7.52
C ASP A 152 24.63 3.38 6.25
N ILE A 153 23.61 4.24 6.10
CA ILE A 153 22.80 4.31 4.88
C ILE A 153 23.62 4.78 3.66
N CYS A 154 24.62 5.66 3.88
CA CYS A 154 25.51 6.17 2.85
C CYS A 154 26.55 5.13 2.41
N LYS A 155 26.88 4.16 3.27
CA LYS A 155 27.85 3.08 2.98
C LYS A 155 27.31 2.07 1.98
N ASN A 156 25.99 1.89 1.94
CA ASN A 156 25.33 0.94 1.05
C ASN A 156 24.95 1.56 -0.31
N LEU A 157 25.12 2.88 -0.49
CA LEU A 157 24.88 3.53 -1.77
C LEU A 157 26.06 3.25 -2.72
N THR A 158 25.76 2.57 -3.83
CA THR A 158 26.73 2.37 -4.91
C THR A 158 27.09 3.70 -5.56
N GLN A 159 28.26 3.75 -6.21
CA GLN A 159 28.69 4.95 -6.95
C GLN A 159 27.67 5.34 -8.03
N GLU A 160 27.12 4.35 -8.72
CA GLU A 160 26.03 4.49 -9.69
C GLU A 160 24.75 5.09 -9.08
N SER A 161 24.33 4.62 -7.90
CA SER A 161 23.18 5.20 -7.18
C SER A 161 23.44 6.66 -6.82
N LYS A 162 24.67 7.00 -6.41
CA LYS A 162 25.04 8.39 -6.10
C LYS A 162 25.00 9.27 -7.34
N GLU A 163 25.46 8.78 -8.48
CA GLU A 163 25.42 9.50 -9.76
C GLU A 163 23.98 9.73 -10.22
N MET A 164 23.13 8.70 -10.16
CA MET A 164 21.69 8.83 -10.45
C MET A 164 21.02 9.85 -9.52
N LEU A 165 21.23 9.75 -8.21
CA LEU A 165 20.64 10.66 -7.22
C LEU A 165 21.19 12.09 -7.32
N SER A 166 22.44 12.26 -7.77
CA SER A 166 23.06 13.57 -7.98
C SER A 166 22.30 14.39 -9.03
N SER A 167 21.69 13.73 -10.02
CA SER A 167 20.87 14.38 -11.05
C SER A 167 19.62 15.07 -10.47
N PHE A 168 19.15 14.62 -9.30
CA PHE A 168 18.03 15.19 -8.57
C PHE A 168 18.46 16.18 -7.47
N SER A 169 19.75 16.28 -7.16
CA SER A 169 20.27 17.18 -6.11
C SER A 169 20.04 18.66 -6.42
N ASN A 170 19.89 19.02 -7.71
CA ASN A 170 19.61 20.38 -8.18
C ASN A 170 18.16 20.56 -8.65
N LYS A 171 17.29 19.57 -8.45
CA LYS A 171 15.90 19.55 -8.92
C LYS A 171 14.93 19.20 -7.79
N GLU A 172 15.08 19.87 -6.65
CA GLU A 172 14.27 19.67 -5.43
C GLU A 172 12.76 19.73 -5.74
N TYR A 173 12.33 20.64 -6.63
CA TYR A 173 10.92 20.75 -7.03
C TYR A 173 10.36 19.48 -7.71
N LEU A 174 11.17 18.72 -8.46
CA LEU A 174 10.72 17.47 -9.10
C LEU A 174 10.53 16.38 -8.06
N LEU A 175 11.41 16.33 -7.07
CA LEU A 175 11.29 15.37 -5.98
C LEU A 175 10.06 15.68 -5.13
N ASP A 176 9.84 16.95 -4.77
CA ASP A 176 8.63 17.37 -4.06
C ASP A 176 7.35 16.96 -4.80
N GLN A 177 7.33 17.09 -6.13
CA GLN A 177 6.21 16.64 -6.96
C GLN A 177 6.05 15.12 -6.92
N ILE A 178 7.13 14.35 -7.13
CA ILE A 178 7.11 12.87 -7.09
C ILE A 178 6.60 12.37 -5.74
N LEU A 179 7.09 12.96 -4.66
CA LEU A 179 6.75 12.57 -3.29
C LEU A 179 5.31 12.93 -2.93
N SER A 180 4.84 14.09 -3.40
CA SER A 180 3.43 14.48 -3.24
C SER A 180 2.48 13.54 -4.00
N ILE A 181 2.87 13.12 -5.20
CA ILE A 181 2.13 12.12 -5.99
C ILE A 181 2.13 10.76 -5.26
N LEU A 182 3.26 10.37 -4.65
CA LEU A 182 3.36 9.13 -3.89
C LEU A 182 2.46 9.15 -2.65
N ASP A 183 2.42 10.25 -1.91
CA ASP A 183 1.55 10.41 -0.73
C ASP A 183 0.07 10.33 -1.12
N LEU A 184 -0.32 10.97 -2.22
CA LEU A 184 -1.68 10.83 -2.79
C LEU A 184 -1.95 9.38 -3.22
N GLY A 185 -0.99 8.73 -3.86
CA GLY A 185 -1.08 7.33 -4.26
C GLY A 185 -1.36 6.41 -3.06
N PHE A 186 -0.68 6.62 -1.93
CA PHE A 186 -0.95 5.87 -0.71
C PHE A 186 -2.38 6.06 -0.22
N GLN A 187 -2.88 7.29 -0.22
CA GLN A 187 -4.25 7.60 0.21
C GLN A 187 -5.28 6.87 -0.66
N GLU A 188 -5.16 6.97 -2.00
CA GLU A 188 -6.07 6.31 -2.94
C GLU A 188 -6.01 4.78 -2.81
N MET A 189 -4.84 4.22 -2.52
CA MET A 189 -4.68 2.78 -2.38
C MET A 189 -5.27 2.27 -1.06
N PHE A 190 -5.17 3.03 0.03
CA PHE A 190 -5.91 2.72 1.26
C PHE A 190 -7.43 2.83 1.05
N ASP A 191 -7.91 3.84 0.33
CA ASP A 191 -9.33 3.95 -0.04
C ASP A 191 -9.79 2.72 -0.83
N GLY A 192 -8.98 2.24 -1.78
CA GLY A 192 -9.23 1.02 -2.53
C GLY A 192 -9.33 -0.23 -1.64
N ILE A 193 -8.43 -0.37 -0.66
CA ILE A 193 -8.47 -1.46 0.35
C ILE A 193 -9.77 -1.39 1.16
N LEU A 194 -10.14 -0.21 1.66
CA LEU A 194 -11.32 -0.02 2.50
C LEU A 194 -12.62 -0.29 1.73
N TYR A 195 -12.76 0.28 0.52
CA TYR A 195 -13.94 0.08 -0.31
C TYR A 195 -14.07 -1.36 -0.81
N ALA A 196 -12.98 -2.00 -1.24
CA ALA A 196 -13.03 -3.40 -1.63
C ALA A 196 -13.41 -4.32 -0.47
N SER A 197 -12.89 -4.05 0.73
CA SER A 197 -13.21 -4.79 1.95
C SER A 197 -14.68 -4.63 2.35
N TYR A 198 -15.23 -3.42 2.25
CA TYR A 198 -16.64 -3.15 2.53
C TYR A 198 -17.57 -3.83 1.53
N LEU A 199 -17.29 -3.67 0.23
CA LEU A 199 -18.13 -4.20 -0.85
C LEU A 199 -18.08 -5.73 -0.99
N ALA A 200 -17.19 -6.41 -0.27
CA ALA A 200 -17.10 -7.87 -0.25
C ALA A 200 -18.46 -8.54 0.09
N ARG A 201 -19.22 -7.97 1.04
CA ARG A 201 -20.55 -8.48 1.39
C ARG A 201 -21.53 -8.36 0.23
N ALA A 202 -21.46 -7.29 -0.56
CA ALA A 202 -22.33 -7.13 -1.74
C ALA A 202 -22.02 -8.16 -2.82
N ALA A 203 -20.75 -8.56 -2.96
CA ALA A 203 -20.36 -9.64 -3.85
C ALA A 203 -20.87 -11.01 -3.34
N GLU A 204 -20.88 -11.25 -2.03
CA GLU A 204 -21.47 -12.47 -1.44
C GLU A 204 -23.01 -12.52 -1.62
N ILE A 205 -23.72 -11.42 -1.34
CA ILE A 205 -25.18 -11.35 -1.51
C ILE A 205 -25.60 -11.54 -2.98
N ALA A 206 -24.78 -11.07 -3.94
CA ALA A 206 -25.08 -11.21 -5.36
C ALA A 206 -25.17 -12.69 -5.81
N ASP A 207 -24.44 -13.59 -5.15
CA ASP A 207 -24.46 -15.03 -5.47
C ASP A 207 -25.60 -15.80 -4.77
N TYR A 208 -26.22 -15.20 -3.76
CA TYR A 208 -27.32 -15.79 -2.99
C TYR A 208 -28.53 -14.84 -2.99
N THR A 209 -29.37 -14.94 -4.02
CA THR A 209 -30.59 -14.12 -4.15
C THR A 209 -31.75 -14.60 -3.29
N VAL A 210 -31.76 -15.87 -2.87
CA VAL A 210 -32.77 -16.45 -1.97
C VAL A 210 -32.28 -16.40 -0.53
N GLY A 211 -33.10 -15.89 0.40
CA GLY A 211 -32.78 -15.86 1.83
C GLY A 211 -32.11 -14.58 2.34
N ARG A 212 -32.26 -13.45 1.63
CA ARG A 212 -31.79 -12.14 2.11
C ARG A 212 -32.45 -11.76 3.43
N THR A 213 -31.64 -11.22 4.32
CA THR A 213 -32.07 -10.73 5.63
C THR A 213 -32.40 -9.23 5.57
N GLU A 214 -33.12 -8.72 6.57
CA GLU A 214 -33.36 -7.27 6.71
C GLU A 214 -32.03 -6.48 6.80
N ASP A 215 -31.01 -7.07 7.41
CA ASP A 215 -29.68 -6.47 7.51
C ASP A 215 -28.96 -6.42 6.15
N ASP A 216 -29.24 -7.36 5.24
CA ASP A 216 -28.71 -7.31 3.87
C ASP A 216 -29.37 -6.18 3.07
N GLU A 217 -30.68 -5.99 3.22
CA GLU A 217 -31.40 -4.90 2.54
C GLU A 217 -30.97 -3.52 3.07
N LYS A 218 -30.78 -3.37 4.38
CA LYS A 218 -30.22 -2.13 4.97
C LYS A 218 -28.82 -1.82 4.45
N TYR A 219 -27.96 -2.84 4.37
CA TYR A 219 -26.61 -2.69 3.81
C TYR A 219 -26.62 -2.32 2.32
N LEU A 220 -27.50 -2.94 1.52
CA LEU A 220 -27.63 -2.60 0.10
C LEU A 220 -28.18 -1.18 -0.10
N ALA A 221 -29.11 -0.73 0.75
CA ALA A 221 -29.58 0.65 0.76
C ALA A 221 -28.46 1.66 1.05
N GLU A 222 -27.62 1.38 2.06
CA GLU A 222 -26.43 2.21 2.37
C GLU A 222 -25.48 2.30 1.16
N ILE A 223 -25.26 1.20 0.42
CA ILE A 223 -24.46 1.23 -0.81
C ILE A 223 -25.10 2.13 -1.87
N ILE A 224 -26.43 2.09 -2.03
CA ILE A 224 -27.15 2.92 -3.00
C ILE A 224 -26.99 4.41 -2.64
N ASP A 225 -27.11 4.76 -1.36
CA ASP A 225 -26.93 6.13 -0.87
C ASP A 225 -25.53 6.68 -1.15
N HIS A 226 -24.51 5.82 -1.16
CA HIS A 226 -23.11 6.17 -1.42
C HIS A 226 -22.60 5.75 -2.81
N GLN A 227 -23.48 5.32 -3.71
CA GLN A 227 -23.12 4.68 -4.96
C GLN A 227 -22.31 5.57 -5.89
N GLN A 228 -22.67 6.85 -5.96
CA GLN A 228 -22.00 7.83 -6.82
C GLN A 228 -20.53 8.01 -6.43
N GLU A 229 -20.27 8.23 -5.14
CA GLU A 229 -18.91 8.40 -4.61
C GLU A 229 -18.03 7.18 -4.89
N ILE A 230 -18.58 5.98 -4.65
CA ILE A 230 -17.86 4.73 -4.88
C ILE A 230 -17.55 4.53 -6.37
N PHE A 231 -18.47 4.93 -7.26
CA PHE A 231 -18.23 4.89 -8.70
C PHE A 231 -17.19 5.90 -9.15
N ASP A 232 -17.22 7.12 -8.63
CA ASP A 232 -16.26 8.17 -8.99
C ASP A 232 -14.83 7.76 -8.64
N PHE A 233 -14.64 7.13 -7.47
CA PHE A 233 -13.35 6.53 -7.11
C PHE A 233 -12.92 5.43 -8.09
N LEU A 234 -13.83 4.50 -8.45
CA LEU A 234 -13.51 3.43 -9.37
C LEU A 234 -13.16 3.95 -10.78
N SER A 235 -13.86 4.99 -11.24
CA SER A 235 -13.60 5.68 -12.50
C SER A 235 -12.21 6.32 -12.51
N LYS A 236 -11.84 7.02 -11.42
CA LYS A 236 -10.50 7.60 -11.23
C LYS A 236 -9.41 6.52 -11.27
N MET A 237 -9.59 5.40 -10.56
CA MET A 237 -8.64 4.28 -10.59
C MET A 237 -8.53 3.66 -11.99
N GLN A 238 -9.64 3.55 -12.73
CA GLN A 238 -9.62 3.06 -14.11
C GLN A 238 -8.86 4.00 -15.04
N GLU A 239 -9.02 5.30 -14.89
CA GLU A 239 -8.30 6.31 -15.68
C GLU A 239 -6.80 6.24 -15.41
N ILE A 240 -6.38 6.20 -14.14
CA ILE A 240 -4.98 6.00 -13.74
C ILE A 240 -4.43 4.73 -14.39
N ASN A 241 -5.15 3.61 -14.28
CA ASN A 241 -4.70 2.35 -14.88
C ASN A 241 -4.64 2.41 -16.40
N LYS A 242 -5.56 3.11 -17.07
CA LYS A 242 -5.48 3.27 -18.53
C LYS A 242 -4.28 4.08 -18.95
N VAL A 243 -3.86 5.07 -18.17
CA VAL A 243 -2.63 5.82 -18.41
C VAL A 243 -1.42 4.90 -18.19
N LEU A 244 -1.35 4.21 -17.06
CA LEU A 244 -0.24 3.30 -16.73
C LEU A 244 -0.10 2.12 -17.70
N ILE A 245 -1.20 1.55 -18.19
CA ILE A 245 -1.21 0.38 -19.10
C ILE A 245 -0.97 0.81 -20.57
N LYS A 246 -1.26 2.06 -20.92
CA LYS A 246 -1.00 2.58 -22.28
C LYS A 246 0.37 3.21 -22.43
N ASP A 247 1.06 3.48 -21.33
CA ASP A 247 2.46 3.85 -21.39
C ASP A 247 3.26 2.59 -21.67
N ASP A 248 3.53 2.36 -22.96
CA ASP A 248 4.61 1.48 -23.40
C ASP A 248 5.92 1.86 -22.66
N GLU A 249 6.05 3.12 -22.20
CA GLU A 249 7.10 3.61 -21.31
C GLU A 249 7.12 2.96 -19.93
N LEU A 250 5.99 2.56 -19.33
CA LEU A 250 5.98 1.89 -18.02
C LEU A 250 6.40 0.43 -18.16
N ASP A 251 5.93 -0.27 -19.20
CA ASP A 251 6.38 -1.63 -19.50
C ASP A 251 7.86 -1.64 -19.94
N ASP A 252 8.31 -0.64 -20.68
CA ASP A 252 9.73 -0.43 -21.01
C ASP A 252 10.54 -0.03 -19.78
N PHE A 253 10.02 0.83 -18.89
CA PHE A 253 10.68 1.22 -17.63
C PHE A 253 10.75 0.06 -16.64
N MET A 254 9.69 -0.73 -16.50
CA MET A 254 9.67 -1.94 -15.67
C MET A 254 10.55 -3.04 -16.27
N SER A 255 10.59 -3.17 -17.61
CA SER A 255 11.52 -4.07 -18.30
C SER A 255 12.96 -3.59 -18.16
N GLN A 256 13.23 -2.29 -18.21
CA GLN A 256 14.55 -1.71 -17.95
C GLN A 256 14.97 -1.93 -16.50
N ILE A 257 14.09 -1.67 -15.52
CA ILE A 257 14.35 -1.97 -14.11
C ILE A 257 14.57 -3.46 -13.89
N GLU A 258 13.79 -4.34 -14.52
CA GLU A 258 13.93 -5.79 -14.38
C GLU A 258 15.20 -6.31 -15.08
N GLU A 259 15.55 -5.76 -16.24
CA GLU A 259 16.74 -6.12 -17.01
C GLU A 259 18.01 -5.60 -16.34
N GLU A 260 17.98 -4.40 -15.77
CA GLU A 260 19.02 -3.89 -14.88
C GLU A 260 19.12 -4.77 -13.63
N ALA A 261 18.03 -5.01 -12.91
CA ALA A 261 18.00 -5.92 -11.75
C ALA A 261 18.57 -7.32 -12.06
N ARG A 262 18.24 -7.90 -13.22
CA ARG A 262 18.74 -9.21 -13.67
C ARG A 262 20.23 -9.21 -14.01
N LYS A 263 20.80 -8.08 -14.47
CA LYS A 263 22.26 -7.94 -14.65
C LYS A 263 22.98 -8.04 -13.30
N TYR A 264 22.37 -7.57 -12.22
CA TYR A 264 22.94 -7.65 -10.87
C TYR A 264 22.86 -9.06 -10.24
N PHE A 265 21.94 -9.94 -10.67
CA PHE A 265 21.82 -11.32 -10.15
C PHE A 265 22.53 -12.39 -11.01
N LYS A 266 23.20 -12.01 -12.10
CA LYS A 266 23.97 -12.95 -12.97
C LYS A 266 25.47 -12.97 -12.69
N HIS A 267 25.93 -12.29 -11.65
CA HIS A 267 27.30 -12.36 -11.13
C HIS A 267 27.33 -12.96 -9.73
N GLU A 268 26.94 -14.23 -9.63
CA GLU A 268 27.48 -15.21 -8.67
C GLU A 268 27.85 -16.49 -9.43
#